data_AF-A0A6S7BTU6-F1
#
_entry.id   AF-A0A6S7BTU6-F1
#
_cell.length_a   1.000
_cell.length_b   1.000
_cell.length_c   1.000
_cell.angle_alpha   90.00
_cell.angle_beta   90.00
_cell.angle_gamma   90.00
#
_symmetry.space_group_name_H-M   'P 1'
#
loop_
_entity.id
_entity.type
_entity.pdbx_description
1 polymer ?
#
loop_
_entity_poly.entity_id
_entity_poly.type
_entity_poly.pdbx_seq_one_letter_code
_entity_poly.pdbx_strand_id
1 'polypeptide(L)' 'MPRLLSPHELATLLLLMHAPAQVEGGNPYLEALRSESLVEVVAFTANADEKNQYRLTAEGNAVLRRLGAV' A
#
# COMPACT_ATOMS: atom_id res chain seq x y z
N MET A 1 0.92 -18.08 10.19
CA MET A 1 -0.22 -18.29 9.25
C MET A 1 -0.44 -16.97 8.53
N PRO A 2 -0.68 -16.95 7.20
CA PRO A 2 -0.97 -15.70 6.50
C PRO A 2 -2.29 -15.11 7.01
N ARG A 3 -2.28 -13.83 7.41
CA ARG A 3 -3.50 -13.11 7.82
C ARG A 3 -4.36 -12.86 6.58
N LEU A 4 -5.67 -13.02 6.72
CA LEU A 4 -6.61 -12.60 5.69
C LEU A 4 -6.71 -11.06 5.71
N LEU A 5 -6.45 -10.41 4.58
CA LEU A 5 -6.64 -8.97 4.45
C LEU A 5 -8.13 -8.65 4.40
N SER A 6 -8.52 -7.58 5.10
CA SER A 6 -9.87 -7.05 5.00
C SER A 6 -10.10 -6.41 3.61
N PRO A 7 -11.37 -6.23 3.19
CA PRO A 7 -11.69 -5.58 1.92
C PRO A 7 -11.09 -4.18 1.79
N HIS A 8 -11.02 -3.42 2.89
CA HIS A 8 -10.47 -2.06 2.89
C HIS A 8 -8.94 -2.04 2.76
N GLU A 9 -8.26 -3.03 3.34
CA GLU A 9 -6.82 -3.21 3.17
C GLU A 9 -6.49 -3.59 1.72
N LEU A 10 -7.26 -4.50 1.11
CA LEU A 10 -7.13 -4.83 -0.31
C LEU A 10 -7.41 -3.63 -1.22
N ALA A 11 -8.46 -2.86 -0.92
CA ALA A 11 -8.77 -1.63 -1.67
C ALA A 11 -7.62 -0.62 -1.57
N THR A 12 -6.99 -0.51 -0.40
CA THR A 12 -5.83 0.37 -0.19
C THR A 12 -4.63 -0.09 -1.02
N LEU A 13 -4.35 -1.40 -1.08
CA LEU A 13 -3.28 -1.95 -1.94
C LEU A 13 -3.55 -1.69 -3.44
N LEU A 14 -4.79 -1.87 -3.89
CA LEU A 14 -5.20 -1.57 -5.27
C LEU A 14 -5.07 -0.07 -5.59
N LEU A 15 -5.48 0.78 -4.66
CA LEU A 15 -5.38 2.23 -4.82
C LEU A 15 -3.92 2.67 -4.87
N LEU A 16 -3.06 2.11 -4.01
CA LEU A 16 -1.62 2.40 -4.01
C LEU A 16 -0.95 2.00 -5.33
N MET A 17 -1.45 0.95 -5.97
CA MET A 17 -0.95 0.46 -7.25
C MET A 17 -1.36 1.32 -8.45
N HIS A 18 -2.64 1.69 -8.51
CA HIS A 18 -3.22 2.33 -9.69
C HIS A 18 -3.28 3.85 -9.58
N ALA A 19 -3.37 4.39 -8.37
CA ALA A 19 -3.50 5.81 -8.11
C ALA A 19 -2.87 6.19 -6.75
N PRO A 20 -1.55 6.02 -6.58
CA PRO A 20 -0.88 6.26 -5.29
C PRO A 20 -1.15 7.65 -4.71
N ALA A 21 -1.27 8.67 -5.55
CA ALA A 21 -1.58 10.05 -5.14
C ALA A 21 -2.98 10.22 -4.51
N GLN A 22 -3.87 9.22 -4.63
CA GLN A 22 -5.19 9.20 -3.99
C GLN A 22 -5.15 8.55 -2.60
N VAL A 23 -4.01 7.96 -2.21
CA VAL A 23 -3.82 7.37 -0.89
C VAL A 23 -3.32 8.46 0.05
N GLU A 24 -4.19 8.94 0.91
CA GLU A 24 -3.81 9.89 1.94
C GLU A 24 -2.85 9.24 2.95
N GLY A 25 -1.78 9.94 3.34
CA GLY A 25 -0.81 9.42 4.32
C GLY A 25 -1.42 9.10 5.68
N GLY A 26 -2.56 9.71 6.02
CA GLY A 26 -3.36 9.42 7.22
C GLY A 26 -4.29 8.22 7.10
N ASN A 27 -4.24 7.45 6.01
CA ASN A 27 -5.10 6.29 5.82
C ASN A 27 -4.80 5.23 6.92
N PRO A 28 -5.81 4.84 7.73
CA PRO A 28 -5.62 3.97 8.90
C PRO A 28 -5.16 2.55 8.57
N TYR A 29 -5.31 2.11 7.32
CA TYR A 29 -4.92 0.77 6.86
C TYR A 29 -3.43 0.68 6.51
N LEU A 30 -2.75 1.81 6.27
CA LEU A 30 -1.34 1.82 5.84
C LEU A 30 -0.40 1.26 6.90
N GLU A 31 -0.64 1.56 8.18
CA GLU A 31 0.18 1.06 9.28
C GLU A 31 0.05 -0.46 9.41
N ALA A 32 -1.16 -1.00 9.28
CA ALA A 32 -1.40 -2.44 9.30
C ALA A 32 -0.75 -3.15 8.11
N LEU A 33 -0.85 -2.58 6.91
CA LEU A 33 -0.20 -3.10 5.71
C LEU A 33 1.33 -3.03 5.79
N ARG A 34 1.87 -1.99 6.45
CA ARG A 34 3.32 -1.83 6.67
C ARG A 34 3.84 -2.86 7.66
N SER A 35 3.10 -3.11 8.75
CA SER A 35 3.43 -4.16 9.72
C SER A 35 3.49 -5.55 9.08
N GLU A 36 2.69 -5.78 8.03
CA GLU A 36 2.69 -7.03 7.25
C GLU A 36 3.71 -7.02 6.10
N SER A 37 4.56 -5.99 6.02
CA SER A 37 5.56 -5.82 4.96
C SER A 37 4.96 -5.80 3.54
N LEU A 38 3.69 -5.38 3.40
CA LEU A 38 3.03 -5.27 2.09
C LEU A 38 3.21 -3.89 1.46
N VAL A 39 3.46 -2.88 2.29
CA VAL A 39 3.80 -1.51 1.89
C VAL A 39 5.00 -1.01 2.68
N GLU A 40 5.71 -0.05 2.13
CA GLU A 40 6.82 0.62 2.79
C GLU A 40 6.73 2.13 2.59
N VAL A 41 7.30 2.88 3.54
CA VAL A 41 7.38 4.33 3.46
C VAL A 41 8.57 4.71 2.58
N VAL A 42 8.32 5.51 1.55
CA VAL A 42 9.37 6.14 0.76
C VAL A 42 9.72 7.48 1.39
N ALA A 43 10.95 7.60 1.91
CA ALA A 43 11.45 8.87 2.42
C ALA A 43 11.52 9.89 1.28
N PHE A 44 10.90 11.06 1.47
CA PHE A 44 10.95 12.13 0.50
C PHE A 44 12.08 13.12 0.75
N THR A 45 12.78 13.45 -0.34
CA THR A 45 13.50 14.70 -0.49
C THR A 45 12.48 15.86 -0.49
N ALA A 46 12.85 17.00 0.12
CA ALA A 46 11.99 18.12 0.54
C ALA A 46 10.95 18.74 -0.44
N ASN A 47 10.80 18.25 -1.67
CA ASN A 47 9.93 18.79 -2.72
C ASN A 47 8.85 17.82 -3.23
N ALA A 48 8.64 16.67 -2.60
CA ALA A 48 7.64 15.72 -3.06
C ALA A 48 6.36 15.83 -2.25
N ASP A 49 5.22 15.88 -2.96
CA ASP A 49 3.88 15.89 -2.40
C ASP A 49 3.70 14.80 -1.33
N GLU A 50 3.14 15.19 -0.18
CA GLU A 50 2.81 14.32 0.96
C GLU A 50 1.90 13.13 0.61
N LYS A 51 1.38 13.08 -0.63
CA LYS A 51 0.45 12.07 -1.12
C LYS A 51 1.10 10.80 -1.64
N ASN A 52 2.43 10.73 -1.77
CA ASN A 52 3.13 9.55 -2.30
C ASN A 52 4.02 8.85 -1.25
N GLN A 53 3.72 8.99 0.04
CA GLN A 53 4.61 8.52 1.13
C GLN A 53 4.74 7.00 1.22
N TYR A 54 3.89 6.24 0.55
CA TYR A 54 3.87 4.79 0.62
C TYR A 54 4.02 4.18 -0.77
N ARG A 55 4.66 3.00 -0.85
CA ARG A 55 4.69 2.16 -2.06
C ARG A 55 4.47 0.70 -1.70
N LEU A 56 4.04 -0.10 -2.68
CA LEU A 56 3.96 -1.55 -2.55
C LEU A 56 5.36 -2.16 -2.46
N THR A 57 5.52 -3.14 -1.58
CA THR A 57 6.70 -4.02 -1.55
C THR A 57 6.58 -5.12 -2.62
N ALA A 58 7.59 -5.98 -2.71
CA ALA A 58 7.50 -7.19 -3.51
C ALA A 58 6.39 -8.14 -3.01
N GLU A 59 6.23 -8.28 -1.70
CA GLU A 59 5.16 -9.08 -1.10
C GLU A 59 3.77 -8.50 -1.39
N GLY A 60 3.59 -7.18 -1.27
CA GLY A 60 2.34 -6.50 -1.61
C GLY A 60 1.91 -6.74 -3.06
N ASN A 61 2.86 -6.62 -3.99
CA ASN A 61 2.63 -6.95 -5.40
C ASN A 61 2.28 -8.42 -5.62
N ALA A 62 2.93 -9.34 -4.89
CA ALA A 62 2.62 -10.78 -5.00
C ALA A 62 1.20 -11.10 -4.53
N VAL A 63 0.68 -10.41 -3.51
CA VAL A 63 -0.72 -10.54 -3.07
C VAL A 63 -1.68 -10.14 -4.19
N LEU A 64 -1.46 -8.97 -4.81
CA LEU A 64 -2.32 -8.49 -5.89
C LEU A 64 -2.28 -9.38 -7.13
N ARG A 65 -1.11 -9.94 -7.46
CA ARG A 65 -0.96 -10.94 -8.54
C ARG A 65 -1.78 -12.19 -8.31
N ARG A 66 -1.78 -12.72 -7.08
CA ARG A 66 -2.57 -13.92 -6.73
C ARG A 66 -4.07 -13.69 -6.84
N LEU A 67 -4.50 -12.44 -6.75
CA LEU A 67 -5.91 -12.04 -6.89
C LEU A 67 -6.30 -11.72 -8.35
N GLY A 68 -5.35 -11.74 -9.29
CA GLY A 68 -5.60 -11.40 -10.70
C GLY A 68 -5.80 -9.90 -10.96
N ALA A 69 -5.31 -9.04 -10.06
CA ALA A 69 -5.45 -7.58 -10.16
C ALA A 69 -4.33 -6.89 -10.95
N VAL A 70 -3.33 -7.64 -11.42
CA VAL A 70 -2.17 -7.18 -12.21
C VAL A 70 -1.67 -8.24 -13.17
#